data_AF-A0A4U9VLP6-F1
#
_entry.id   AF-A0A4U9VLP6-F1
#
_cell.length_a   1.000
_cell.length_b   1.000
_cell.length_c   1.000
_cell.angle_alpha   90.00
_cell.angle_beta   90.00
_cell.angle_gamma   90.00
#
_symmetry.space_group_name_H-M   'P 1'
#
loop_
_entity.id
_entity.type
_entity.pdbx_description
1 polymer ?
#
loop_
_entity_poly.entity_id
_entity_poly.type
_entity_poly.pdbx_seq_one_letter_code
_entity_poly.pdbx_strand_id
1 'polypeptide(L)'
;MPGRHRETARYRLKQACVLECNSAIQHARRFCIALFCQQQRCNMQVLIMRHGEAALDAASDAVRPLTVCGRDESRQMAAWLNTKSVDIERVLVSPYLRAEQTLETVREALTLPEGEEVLPELTPGGDAGLVSCYLQALAKEGIGAVLVVSHLPLVGYLVAELCPGECPPMFATSAIANVELSEDGSIGKFEWQVGPSQVMAKV
;
A
#
# COMPACT_ATOMS: atom_id res chain seq x y z
N MET A 1 11.31 27.77 -70.62
CA MET A 1 10.90 28.07 -69.23
C MET A 1 9.49 27.52 -69.04
N PRO A 2 9.32 26.38 -68.34
CA PRO A 2 8.86 26.44 -66.96
C PRO A 2 9.49 25.35 -66.07
N GLY A 3 10.36 25.77 -65.15
CA GLY A 3 10.91 24.93 -64.08
C GLY A 3 10.54 25.53 -62.73
N ARG A 4 9.28 25.39 -62.29
CA ARG A 4 8.85 25.94 -60.99
C ARG A 4 7.69 25.21 -60.30
N HIS A 5 7.47 23.93 -60.58
CA HIS A 5 6.44 23.12 -59.90
C HIS A 5 6.93 21.79 -59.30
N ARG A 6 8.23 21.44 -59.39
CA ARG A 6 8.75 20.17 -58.84
C ARG A 6 9.46 20.28 -57.48
N GLU A 7 9.63 21.48 -56.95
CA GLU A 7 10.47 21.72 -55.77
C GLU A 7 9.69 21.69 -54.44
N THR A 8 8.37 21.89 -54.48
CA THR A 8 7.50 21.90 -53.29
C THR A 8 7.09 20.50 -52.79
N ALA A 9 7.09 19.49 -53.66
CA ALA A 9 6.72 18.12 -53.28
C ALA A 9 7.84 17.37 -52.53
N ARG A 10 9.11 17.61 -52.88
CA ARG A 10 10.27 16.98 -52.22
C ARG A 10 10.50 17.49 -50.79
N TYR A 11 10.14 18.73 -50.50
CA TYR A 11 10.27 19.31 -49.15
C TYR A 11 9.23 18.75 -48.18
N ARG A 12 7.99 18.52 -48.65
CA ARG A 12 6.90 17.92 -47.85
C ARG A 12 7.14 16.45 -47.49
N LEU A 13 7.75 15.67 -48.40
CA LEU A 13 8.10 14.27 -48.13
C LEU A 13 9.26 14.13 -47.11
N LYS A 14 10.23 15.05 -47.11
CA LYS A 14 11.29 15.07 -46.09
C LYS A 14 10.77 15.49 -44.71
N GLN A 15 9.83 16.44 -44.63
CA GLN A 15 9.21 16.84 -43.35
C GLN A 15 8.32 15.75 -42.76
N ALA A 16 7.55 15.02 -43.57
CA ALA A 16 6.73 13.90 -43.10
C ALA A 16 7.60 12.75 -42.54
N CYS A 17 8.69 12.40 -43.22
CA CYS A 17 9.63 11.36 -42.77
C CYS A 17 10.35 11.72 -41.45
N VAL A 18 10.68 13.01 -41.23
CA VAL A 18 11.29 13.49 -39.98
C VAL A 18 10.29 13.49 -38.81
N LEU A 19 9.01 13.79 -39.07
CA LEU A 19 7.95 13.78 -38.05
C LEU A 19 7.57 12.35 -37.62
N GLU A 20 7.50 11.40 -38.55
CA GLU A 20 7.27 9.99 -38.24
C GLU A 20 8.43 9.36 -37.46
N CYS A 21 9.67 9.75 -37.79
CA CYS A 21 10.86 9.30 -37.06
C CYS A 21 10.91 9.86 -35.62
N ASN A 22 10.55 11.14 -35.41
CA ASN A 22 10.48 11.74 -34.07
C ASN A 22 9.34 11.16 -33.20
N SER A 23 8.20 10.82 -33.80
CA SER A 23 7.10 10.11 -33.15
C SER A 23 7.50 8.70 -32.70
N ALA A 24 8.21 7.96 -33.56
CA ALA A 24 8.72 6.63 -33.25
C ALA A 24 9.81 6.66 -32.17
N ILE A 25 10.68 7.69 -32.16
CA ILE A 25 11.71 7.88 -31.12
C ILE A 25 11.10 8.32 -29.78
N GLN A 26 10.05 9.16 -29.78
CA GLN A 26 9.32 9.52 -28.55
C GLN A 26 8.50 8.35 -27.99
N HIS A 27 7.86 7.55 -28.85
CA HIS A 27 7.20 6.32 -28.42
C HIS A 27 8.21 5.28 -27.93
N ALA A 28 9.33 5.07 -28.63
CA ALA A 28 10.40 4.17 -28.17
C ALA A 28 11.04 4.65 -26.87
N ARG A 29 11.14 5.96 -26.60
CA ARG A 29 11.58 6.51 -25.32
C ARG A 29 10.55 6.34 -24.20
N ARG A 30 9.25 6.52 -24.47
CA ARG A 30 8.18 6.22 -23.51
C ARG A 30 8.05 4.72 -23.22
N PHE A 31 8.24 3.89 -24.26
CA PHE A 31 8.24 2.43 -24.17
C PHE A 31 9.50 1.93 -23.47
N CYS A 32 10.69 2.52 -23.72
CA CYS A 32 11.91 2.23 -22.97
C CYS A 32 11.83 2.73 -21.53
N ILE A 33 11.25 3.89 -21.22
CA ILE A 33 11.07 4.33 -19.82
C ILE A 33 10.08 3.40 -19.10
N ALA A 34 8.99 2.98 -19.76
CA ALA A 34 8.06 2.00 -19.20
C ALA A 34 8.71 0.61 -19.02
N LEU A 35 9.51 0.12 -19.99
CA LEU A 35 10.24 -1.15 -19.88
C LEU A 35 11.42 -1.09 -18.90
N PHE A 36 12.08 0.06 -18.78
CA PHE A 36 13.21 0.27 -17.87
C PHE A 36 12.74 0.48 -16.43
N CYS A 37 11.55 1.08 -16.23
CA CYS A 37 10.85 1.10 -14.95
C CYS A 37 10.24 -0.28 -14.61
N GLN A 38 9.81 -1.06 -15.60
CA GLN A 38 9.46 -2.49 -15.40
C GLN A 38 10.67 -3.38 -15.01
N GLN A 39 11.90 -2.85 -15.08
CA GLN A 39 13.13 -3.55 -14.69
C GLN A 39 13.74 -3.06 -13.36
N GLN A 40 13.11 -2.10 -12.67
CA GLN A 40 13.41 -1.77 -11.28
C GLN A 40 12.18 -2.17 -10.45
N ARG A 41 12.19 -3.36 -9.85
CA ARG A 41 11.02 -3.87 -9.12
C ARG A 41 10.95 -3.24 -7.72
N CYS A 42 10.72 -1.95 -7.59
CA CYS A 42 10.68 -1.23 -6.29
C CYS A 42 10.16 -2.04 -5.09
N ASN A 43 10.84 -1.91 -3.93
CA ASN A 43 10.42 -2.50 -2.66
C ASN A 43 8.95 -2.21 -2.35
N MET A 44 8.27 -3.16 -1.72
CA MET A 44 6.87 -3.04 -1.33
C MET A 44 6.74 -2.46 0.09
N GLN A 45 5.88 -1.47 0.29
CA GLN A 45 5.53 -0.97 1.62
C GLN A 45 4.42 -1.81 2.24
N VAL A 46 4.63 -2.35 3.44
CA VAL A 46 3.61 -3.08 4.21
C VAL A 46 3.24 -2.23 5.42
N LEU A 47 2.05 -1.64 5.37
CA LEU A 47 1.47 -0.84 6.43
C LEU A 47 0.63 -1.73 7.33
N ILE A 48 1.15 -2.09 8.50
CA ILE A 48 0.49 -2.98 9.46
C ILE A 48 -0.22 -2.11 10.49
N MET A 49 -1.55 -2.15 10.50
CA MET A 49 -2.41 -1.40 11.41
C MET A 49 -3.10 -2.34 12.39
N ARG A 50 -3.00 -2.04 13.69
CA ARG A 50 -3.89 -2.63 14.68
C ARG A 50 -5.25 -1.94 14.59
N HIS A 51 -6.34 -2.71 14.67
CA HIS A 51 -7.69 -2.16 14.78
C HIS A 51 -7.82 -1.08 15.87
N GLY A 52 -8.79 -0.18 15.70
CA GLY A 52 -9.11 0.86 16.67
C GLY A 52 -9.67 0.31 17.99
N GLU A 53 -9.82 1.18 18.99
CA GLU A 53 -10.41 0.78 20.27
C GLU A 53 -11.81 0.17 20.08
N ALA A 54 -12.05 -0.99 20.70
CA ALA A 54 -13.29 -1.74 20.57
C ALA A 54 -13.98 -1.90 21.92
N ALA A 55 -15.31 -1.86 21.91
CA ALA A 55 -16.14 -2.02 23.10
C ALA A 55 -15.79 -3.32 23.84
N LEU A 56 -15.94 -3.34 25.17
CA LEU A 56 -15.64 -4.55 25.96
C LEU A 56 -16.75 -5.59 25.87
N ASP A 57 -17.99 -5.15 25.71
CA ASP A 57 -19.18 -6.00 25.75
C ASP A 57 -19.80 -6.17 24.35
N ALA A 58 -20.08 -7.43 23.99
CA ALA A 58 -20.77 -7.85 22.77
C ALA A 58 -21.18 -9.32 22.89
N ALA A 59 -22.00 -9.81 21.94
CA ALA A 59 -22.43 -11.20 21.92
C ALA A 59 -21.28 -12.23 21.81
N SER A 60 -20.15 -11.84 21.20
CA SER A 60 -18.91 -12.62 21.15
C SER A 60 -17.72 -11.69 20.87
N ASP A 61 -16.48 -12.16 21.07
CA ASP A 61 -15.30 -11.33 20.79
C ASP A 61 -15.23 -10.86 19.33
N ALA A 62 -15.59 -11.73 18.38
CA ALA A 62 -15.49 -11.44 16.95
C ALA A 62 -16.39 -10.27 16.50
N VAL A 63 -17.52 -10.07 17.19
CA VAL A 63 -18.53 -9.05 16.83
C VAL A 63 -18.50 -7.82 17.75
N ARG A 64 -17.41 -7.62 18.50
CA ARG A 64 -17.20 -6.39 19.28
C ARG A 64 -17.05 -5.19 18.33
N PRO A 65 -17.91 -4.17 18.42
CA PRO A 65 -17.80 -2.99 17.58
C PRO A 65 -16.68 -2.06 18.07
N LEU A 66 -16.24 -1.15 17.21
CA LEU A 66 -15.41 -0.02 17.62
C LEU A 66 -16.17 0.90 18.59
N THR A 67 -15.43 1.47 19.54
CA THR A 67 -15.91 2.61 20.33
C THR A 67 -15.89 3.89 19.49
N VAL A 68 -16.53 4.95 19.99
CA VAL A 68 -16.43 6.29 19.38
C VAL A 68 -14.97 6.75 19.35
N CYS A 69 -14.25 6.59 20.46
CA CYS A 69 -12.82 6.90 20.56
C CYS A 69 -12.00 6.13 19.50
N GLY A 70 -12.24 4.82 19.36
CA GLY A 70 -11.54 3.99 18.38
C GLY A 70 -11.73 4.43 16.93
N ARG A 71 -12.95 4.88 16.58
CA ARG A 71 -13.22 5.47 15.26
C ARG A 71 -12.47 6.80 15.08
N ASP A 72 -12.54 7.69 16.08
CA ASP A 72 -11.90 9.00 15.98
C ASP A 72 -10.38 8.90 15.88
N GLU A 73 -9.75 8.01 16.65
CA GLU A 73 -8.31 7.73 16.54
C GLU A 73 -7.94 7.12 15.18
N SER A 74 -8.76 6.19 14.67
CA SER A 74 -8.53 5.57 13.35
C SER A 74 -8.60 6.61 12.22
N ARG A 75 -9.58 7.52 12.29
CA ARG A 75 -9.73 8.63 11.33
C ARG A 75 -8.54 9.59 11.38
N GLN A 76 -8.05 9.90 12.58
CA GLN A 76 -6.85 10.73 12.74
C GLN A 76 -5.61 10.07 12.15
N MET A 77 -5.43 8.77 12.39
CA MET A 77 -4.33 8.00 11.81
C MET A 77 -4.41 7.93 10.29
N ALA A 78 -5.62 7.76 9.73
CA ALA A 78 -5.86 7.81 8.29
C ALA A 78 -5.51 9.17 7.68
N ALA A 79 -5.96 10.27 8.29
CA ALA A 79 -5.63 11.63 7.86
C ALA A 79 -4.12 11.90 7.94
N TRP A 80 -3.46 11.43 9.00
CA TRP A 80 -2.00 11.50 9.13
C TRP A 80 -1.29 10.69 8.05
N LEU A 81 -1.73 9.46 7.79
CA LEU A 81 -1.14 8.59 6.78
C LEU A 81 -1.29 9.18 5.37
N ASN A 82 -2.39 9.87 5.09
CA ASN A 82 -2.60 10.59 3.82
C ASN A 82 -1.51 11.64 3.56
N THR A 83 -0.92 12.25 4.61
CA THR A 83 0.21 13.18 4.47
C THR A 83 1.52 12.52 4.02
N LYS A 84 1.61 11.18 4.11
CA LYS A 84 2.80 10.42 3.74
C LYS A 84 2.89 10.07 2.25
N SER A 85 1.86 10.39 1.47
CA SER A 85 1.82 10.13 0.02
C SER A 85 2.10 8.66 -0.34
N VAL A 86 1.59 7.72 0.46
CA VAL A 86 1.67 6.29 0.15
C VAL A 86 0.47 5.90 -0.70
N ASP A 87 0.73 5.35 -1.89
CA ASP A 87 -0.31 4.86 -2.82
C ASP A 87 -0.61 3.40 -2.51
N ILE A 88 -1.64 3.14 -1.69
CA ILE A 88 -2.00 1.80 -1.24
C ILE A 88 -2.74 1.07 -2.36
N GLU A 89 -2.18 -0.03 -2.85
CA GLU A 89 -2.74 -0.80 -3.97
C GLU A 89 -3.57 -2.00 -3.52
N ARG A 90 -3.30 -2.55 -2.33
CA ARG A 90 -4.03 -3.69 -1.77
C ARG A 90 -4.38 -3.46 -0.30
N VAL A 91 -5.54 -3.95 0.10
CA VAL A 91 -6.05 -3.88 1.48
C VAL A 91 -6.40 -5.28 1.94
N LEU A 92 -5.78 -5.71 3.04
CA LEU A 92 -6.02 -6.99 3.71
C LEU A 92 -6.61 -6.71 5.09
N VAL A 93 -7.72 -7.37 5.43
CA VAL A 93 -8.43 -7.10 6.69
C VAL A 93 -8.88 -8.39 7.36
N SER A 94 -8.85 -8.40 8.69
CA SER A 94 -9.43 -9.48 9.50
C SER A 94 -10.96 -9.51 9.38
N PRO A 95 -11.60 -10.70 9.41
CA PRO A 95 -13.06 -10.84 9.41
C PRO A 95 -13.75 -10.39 10.71
N TYR A 96 -13.00 -9.90 11.71
CA TYR A 96 -13.59 -9.41 12.95
C TYR A 96 -14.14 -8.01 12.76
N LEU A 97 -15.35 -7.77 13.29
CA LEU A 97 -16.11 -6.54 13.07
C LEU A 97 -15.31 -5.27 13.35
N ARG A 98 -14.52 -5.26 14.43
CA ARG A 98 -13.67 -4.10 14.79
C ARG A 98 -12.58 -3.79 13.76
N ALA A 99 -12.06 -4.78 13.04
CA ALA A 99 -11.07 -4.56 11.99
C ALA A 99 -11.76 -4.01 10.73
N GLU A 100 -12.89 -4.59 10.32
CA GLU A 100 -13.72 -4.09 9.22
C GLU A 100 -14.16 -2.64 9.45
N GLN A 101 -14.68 -2.33 10.63
CA GLN A 101 -15.08 -0.97 11.00
C GLN A 101 -13.91 0.00 11.09
N THR A 102 -12.70 -0.49 11.41
CA THR A 102 -11.49 0.33 11.36
C THR A 102 -11.20 0.70 9.91
N LEU A 103 -11.25 -0.27 9.00
CA LEU A 103 -11.06 -0.04 7.57
C LEU A 103 -12.10 0.93 7.01
N GLU A 104 -13.38 0.75 7.34
CA GLU A 104 -14.46 1.68 6.96
C GLU A 104 -14.12 3.12 7.38
N THR A 105 -13.70 3.32 8.63
CA THR A 105 -13.34 4.65 9.14
C THR A 105 -12.05 5.19 8.51
N VAL A 106 -11.08 4.33 8.15
CA VAL A 106 -9.89 4.76 7.41
C VAL A 106 -10.26 5.26 6.01
N ARG A 107 -11.20 4.58 5.31
CA ARG A 107 -11.69 4.98 3.97
C ARG A 107 -12.35 6.36 3.96
N GLU A 108 -12.82 6.87 5.10
CA GLU A 108 -13.39 8.22 5.21
C GLU A 108 -12.35 9.34 5.02
N ALA A 109 -11.07 9.07 5.33
CA ALA A 109 -10.02 10.09 5.36
C ALA A 109 -8.78 9.75 4.51
N LEU A 110 -8.67 8.51 4.03
CA LEU A 110 -7.60 8.04 3.15
C LEU A 110 -8.21 7.38 1.92
N THR A 111 -7.73 7.78 0.75
CA THR A 111 -8.15 7.13 -0.51
C THR A 111 -7.53 5.75 -0.57
N LEU A 112 -8.38 4.73 -0.69
CA LEU A 112 -8.01 3.31 -0.76
C LEU A 112 -8.68 2.68 -1.99
N PRO A 113 -8.14 1.58 -2.54
CA PRO A 113 -8.75 0.85 -3.65
C PRO A 113 -10.15 0.35 -3.25
N GLU A 114 -11.08 0.25 -4.19
CA GLU A 114 -12.47 -0.13 -3.89
C GLU A 114 -12.58 -1.53 -3.24
N GLY A 115 -11.68 -2.46 -3.59
CA GLY A 115 -11.68 -3.81 -3.04
C GLY A 115 -10.83 -3.96 -1.77
N GLU A 116 -11.24 -4.89 -0.91
CA GLU A 116 -10.43 -5.46 0.16
C GLU A 116 -10.51 -6.98 0.14
N GLU A 117 -9.48 -7.62 0.70
CA GLU A 117 -9.44 -9.06 0.90
C GLU A 117 -9.60 -9.38 2.38
N VAL A 118 -10.66 -10.12 2.71
CA VAL A 118 -10.92 -10.58 4.07
C VAL A 118 -10.18 -11.90 4.29
N LEU A 119 -9.15 -11.88 5.14
CA LEU A 119 -8.30 -13.04 5.39
C LEU A 119 -8.55 -13.63 6.79
N PRO A 120 -9.02 -14.89 6.91
CA PRO A 120 -9.15 -15.57 8.20
C PRO A 120 -7.85 -15.62 9.01
N GLU A 121 -6.71 -15.64 8.33
CA GLU A 121 -5.37 -15.64 8.91
C GLU A 121 -5.02 -14.30 9.59
N LEU A 122 -5.80 -13.24 9.39
CA LEU A 122 -5.62 -11.96 10.08
C LEU A 122 -6.36 -11.87 11.43
N THR A 123 -7.05 -12.94 11.86
CA THR A 123 -7.65 -13.01 13.21
C THR A 123 -6.59 -13.06 14.32
N PRO A 124 -6.93 -12.81 15.60
CA PRO A 124 -5.94 -12.82 16.69
C PRO A 124 -5.14 -14.13 16.82
N GLY A 125 -5.74 -15.26 16.46
CA GLY A 125 -5.10 -16.58 16.48
C GLY A 125 -4.53 -17.04 15.13
N GLY A 126 -4.44 -16.13 14.16
CA GLY A 126 -3.93 -16.42 12.83
C GLY A 126 -2.42 -16.68 12.79
N ASP A 127 -1.96 -17.21 11.66
CA ASP A 127 -0.57 -17.62 11.45
C ASP A 127 0.20 -16.50 10.72
N ALA A 128 1.17 -15.90 11.42
CA ALA A 128 2.02 -14.84 10.86
C ALA A 128 2.84 -15.30 9.65
N GLY A 129 3.24 -16.58 9.61
CA GLY A 129 3.99 -17.16 8.50
C GLY A 129 3.14 -17.30 7.23
N LEU A 130 1.86 -17.65 7.37
CA LEU A 130 0.94 -17.66 6.21
C LEU A 130 0.69 -16.25 5.67
N VAL A 131 0.47 -15.28 6.56
CA VAL A 131 0.31 -13.87 6.17
C VAL A 131 1.60 -13.32 5.53
N SER A 132 2.77 -13.65 6.09
CA SER A 132 4.08 -13.31 5.53
C SER A 132 4.24 -13.90 4.13
N CYS A 133 3.99 -15.20 3.94
CA CYS A 133 4.01 -15.84 2.62
C CYS A 133 3.12 -15.12 1.61
N TYR A 134 1.93 -14.68 2.04
CA TYR A 134 1.01 -13.95 1.17
C TYR A 134 1.56 -12.58 0.76
N LEU A 135 2.09 -11.80 1.71
CA LEU A 135 2.74 -10.52 1.43
C LEU A 135 3.95 -10.69 0.49
N GLN A 136 4.75 -11.75 0.66
CA GLN A 136 5.86 -12.06 -0.24
C GLN A 136 5.40 -12.37 -1.66
N ALA A 137 4.24 -13.03 -1.81
CA ALA A 137 3.64 -13.27 -3.13
C ALA A 137 3.21 -11.96 -3.78
N LEU A 138 2.58 -11.04 -3.04
CA LEU A 138 2.21 -9.71 -3.52
C LEU A 138 3.43 -8.88 -3.94
N ALA A 139 4.52 -8.91 -3.17
CA ALA A 139 5.79 -8.28 -3.57
C ALA A 139 6.30 -8.86 -4.90
N LYS A 140 6.22 -10.18 -5.09
CA LYS A 140 6.59 -10.86 -6.36
C LYS A 140 5.67 -10.53 -7.53
N GLU A 141 4.41 -10.17 -7.28
CA GLU A 141 3.50 -9.63 -8.28
C GLU A 141 3.81 -8.17 -8.66
N GLY A 142 4.64 -7.48 -7.87
CA GLY A 142 5.05 -6.10 -8.11
C GLY A 142 4.11 -5.06 -7.48
N ILE A 143 3.34 -5.45 -6.47
CA ILE A 143 2.52 -4.53 -5.67
C ILE A 143 3.44 -3.58 -4.90
N GLY A 144 3.19 -2.27 -4.97
CA GLY A 144 4.02 -1.24 -4.35
C GLY A 144 3.67 -0.96 -2.89
N ALA A 145 2.39 -1.05 -2.49
CA ALA A 145 2.01 -0.91 -1.09
C ALA A 145 0.74 -1.68 -0.68
N VAL A 146 0.74 -2.21 0.53
CA VAL A 146 -0.34 -3.00 1.13
C VAL A 146 -0.69 -2.44 2.51
N LEU A 147 -1.98 -2.24 2.78
CA LEU A 147 -2.51 -1.98 4.11
C LEU A 147 -3.05 -3.28 4.73
N VAL A 148 -2.60 -3.61 5.94
CA VAL A 148 -3.05 -4.78 6.69
C VAL A 148 -3.73 -4.30 7.98
N VAL A 149 -5.00 -4.63 8.19
CA VAL A 149 -5.75 -4.29 9.42
C VAL A 149 -6.05 -5.54 10.22
N SER A 150 -5.43 -5.66 11.40
CA SER A 150 -5.45 -6.88 12.21
C SER A 150 -5.39 -6.60 13.73
N HIS A 151 -4.97 -7.58 14.53
CA HIS A 151 -5.06 -7.62 16.00
C HIS A 151 -3.74 -7.97 16.66
N LEU A 152 -3.65 -7.72 17.97
CA LEU A 152 -2.65 -8.40 18.80
C LEU A 152 -3.07 -9.86 19.08
N PRO A 153 -2.11 -10.77 19.24
CA PRO A 153 -0.66 -10.53 19.13
C PRO A 153 -0.14 -10.52 17.68
N LEU A 154 -0.96 -10.91 16.70
CA LEU A 154 -0.56 -11.14 15.31
C LEU A 154 0.19 -9.97 14.65
N VAL A 155 -0.26 -8.72 14.81
CA VAL A 155 0.43 -7.56 14.20
C VAL A 155 1.88 -7.40 14.66
N GLY A 156 2.18 -7.76 15.91
CA GLY A 156 3.56 -7.74 16.42
C GLY A 156 4.37 -8.90 15.86
N TYR A 157 3.80 -10.10 15.82
CA TYR A 157 4.45 -11.28 15.24
C TYR A 157 4.70 -11.12 13.75
N LEU A 158 3.80 -10.48 13.01
CA LEU A 158 3.96 -10.24 11.58
C LEU A 158 5.17 -9.32 11.29
N VAL A 159 5.39 -8.28 12.10
CA VAL A 159 6.61 -7.45 11.96
C VAL A 159 7.87 -8.29 12.19
N ALA A 160 7.90 -9.09 13.25
CA ALA A 160 9.07 -9.93 13.56
C ALA A 160 9.31 -11.03 12.50
N GLU A 161 8.23 -11.57 11.91
CA GLU A 161 8.29 -12.55 10.84
C GLU A 161 8.84 -11.96 9.53
N LEU A 162 8.42 -10.72 9.20
CA LEU A 162 8.89 -10.03 8.00
C LEU A 162 10.30 -9.46 8.16
N CYS A 163 10.70 -9.09 9.38
CA CYS A 163 11.96 -8.39 9.66
C CYS A 163 12.89 -9.24 10.54
N PRO A 164 13.80 -10.03 9.96
CA PRO A 164 14.72 -10.86 10.73
C PRO A 164 15.53 -10.04 11.75
N GLY A 165 15.46 -10.43 13.02
CA GLY A 165 16.17 -9.78 14.13
C GLY A 165 15.37 -8.71 14.88
N GLU A 166 14.19 -8.33 14.39
CA GLU A 166 13.28 -7.46 15.15
C GLU A 166 12.46 -8.28 16.16
N CYS A 167 12.35 -7.76 17.38
CA CYS A 167 11.41 -8.30 18.35
C CYS A 167 9.98 -7.82 18.01
N PRO A 168 8.92 -8.61 18.32
CA PRO A 168 7.54 -8.18 18.10
C PRO A 168 7.26 -6.83 18.78
N PRO A 169 6.99 -5.74 18.03
CA PRO A 169 6.75 -4.45 18.64
C PRO A 169 5.35 -4.41 19.27
N MET A 170 5.20 -3.56 20.30
CA MET A 170 3.91 -3.31 20.90
C MET A 170 3.06 -2.39 20.02
N PHE A 171 1.79 -2.74 19.79
CA PHE A 171 0.85 -1.89 19.07
C PHE A 171 -0.22 -1.33 20.00
N ALA A 172 -0.31 0.00 20.10
CA ALA A 172 -1.52 0.66 20.59
C ALA A 172 -2.66 0.48 19.57
N THR A 173 -3.91 0.68 19.99
CA THR A 173 -5.06 0.71 19.07
C THR A 173 -4.85 1.77 17.99
N SER A 174 -5.27 1.48 16.76
CA SER A 174 -5.09 2.32 15.57
C SER A 174 -3.62 2.58 15.18
N ALA A 175 -2.62 2.06 15.90
CA ALA A 175 -1.22 2.29 15.56
C ALA A 175 -0.83 1.57 14.27
N ILE A 176 0.05 2.21 13.50
CA ILE A 176 0.53 1.75 12.19
C ILE A 176 2.04 1.58 12.25
N ALA A 177 2.51 0.41 11.83
CA ALA A 177 3.91 0.14 11.53
C ALA A 177 4.11 0.10 10.02
N ASN A 178 5.27 0.56 9.55
CA ASN A 178 5.68 0.42 8.16
C ASN A 178 6.88 -0.51 8.06
N VAL A 179 6.73 -1.52 7.23
CA VAL A 179 7.80 -2.45 6.86
C VAL A 179 8.07 -2.30 5.37
N GLU A 180 9.30 -1.99 5.00
CA GLU A 180 9.74 -2.03 3.62
C GLU A 180 10.19 -3.46 3.30
N LEU A 181 9.41 -4.16 2.48
CA LEU A 181 9.69 -5.53 2.05
C LEU A 181 10.45 -5.51 0.72
N SER A 182 11.55 -6.26 0.63
CA SER A 182 12.37 -6.35 -0.58
C SER A 182 11.57 -6.85 -1.79
N GLU A 183 12.04 -6.51 -3.00
CA GLU A 183 11.41 -6.87 -4.28
C GLU A 183 11.13 -8.38 -4.46
N ASP A 184 11.97 -9.22 -3.83
CA ASP A 184 11.89 -10.67 -3.85
C ASP A 184 11.11 -11.26 -2.67
N GLY A 185 10.63 -10.40 -1.76
CA GLY A 185 9.92 -10.74 -0.54
C GLY A 185 10.81 -11.35 0.55
N SER A 186 12.12 -11.45 0.36
CA SER A 186 12.97 -12.25 1.25
C SER A 186 13.26 -11.58 2.59
N ILE A 187 13.36 -10.25 2.63
CA ILE A 187 13.75 -9.49 3.82
C ILE A 187 12.93 -8.21 3.93
N GLY A 188 12.29 -8.02 5.08
CA GLY A 188 11.67 -6.78 5.49
C GLY A 188 12.60 -5.92 6.35
N LYS A 189 12.47 -4.60 6.23
CA LYS A 189 13.09 -3.61 7.10
C LYS A 189 12.00 -2.83 7.83
N PHE A 190 12.08 -2.81 9.15
CA PHE A 190 11.16 -2.04 9.98
C PHE A 190 11.55 -0.56 9.95
N GLU A 191 10.76 0.26 9.25
CA GLU A 191 11.09 1.67 9.02
C GLU A 191 10.66 2.58 10.17
N TRP A 192 9.40 2.45 10.58
CA TRP A 192 8.81 3.28 11.62
C TRP A 192 7.52 2.68 12.17
N GLN A 193 7.11 3.17 13.34
CA GLN A 193 5.79 2.94 13.90
C GLN A 193 5.26 4.23 14.52
N VAL A 194 3.97 4.51 14.28
CA VAL A 194 3.28 5.68 14.82
C VAL A 194 1.93 5.27 15.38
N GLY A 195 1.61 5.74 16.59
CA GLY A 195 0.30 5.58 17.24
C GLY A 195 -0.45 6.91 17.41
N PRO A 196 -1.76 6.86 17.74
CA PRO A 196 -2.61 8.05 17.87
C PRO A 196 -2.03 9.13 18.80
N SER A 197 -1.51 8.73 19.96
CA SER A 197 -0.92 9.65 20.95
C SER A 197 0.25 10.48 20.41
N GLN A 198 1.00 9.94 19.44
CA GLN A 198 2.14 10.63 18.82
C GLN A 198 1.70 11.59 17.70
N VAL A 199 0.57 11.31 17.05
CA VAL A 199 -0.04 12.20 16.05
C VAL A 199 -0.68 13.39 16.75
N MET A 200 -1.45 13.16 17.82
CA MET A 200 -2.12 14.20 18.59
C MET A 200 -1.15 15.18 19.25
N ALA A 201 0.05 14.74 19.62
CA ALA A 201 1.08 15.62 20.20
C ALA A 201 1.70 16.61 19.20
N LYS A 202 1.36 16.51 17.90
CA LYS A 202 1.93 17.31 16.80
C LYS A 202 0.91 18.23 16.13
N VAL A 203 -0.34 18.21 16.58
CA VAL A 203 -1.44 19.09 16.15
C VAL A 203 -1.70 20.11 17.25
#